data_AF-A0A6P5XB47-F1
#
_entry.id   AF-A0A6P5XB47-F1
#
_cell.length_a   1.000
_cell.length_b   1.000
_cell.length_c   1.000
_cell.angle_alpha   90.00
_cell.angle_beta   90.00
_cell.angle_gamma   90.00
#
_symmetry.space_group_name_H-M   'P 1'
#
loop_
_entity.id
_entity.type
_entity.pdbx_description
1 polymer ?
#
loop_
_entity_poly.entity_id
_entity_poly.type
_entity_poly.pdbx_seq_one_letter_code
_entity_poly.pdbx_strand_id
1 'polypeptide(L)'
;MSNSEVFPSSPPNLPEPSPVKVQMVSKSVSDRLLEKFFDVSEYNFDYEKSGLWSPPVRRSAFLSSTGRIFTEQEMHERFKSVMDRRRSRRRNICFNVWLYTCPVVCN
;
A
#
# COMPACT_ATOMS: atom_id res chain seq x y z
N MET A 1 3.47 -25.99 -40.43
CA MET A 1 3.35 -26.67 -39.12
C MET A 1 3.26 -25.56 -38.08
N SER A 2 2.08 -25.38 -37.47
CA SER A 2 1.82 -24.28 -36.54
C SER A 2 2.11 -24.77 -35.13
N ASN A 3 3.06 -24.15 -34.44
CA ASN A 3 3.39 -24.49 -33.06
C ASN A 3 2.36 -23.84 -32.14
N SER A 4 1.52 -24.65 -31.50
CA SER A 4 0.61 -24.20 -30.45
C SER A 4 1.42 -23.98 -29.17
N GLU A 5 1.50 -22.73 -28.74
CA GLU A 5 2.09 -22.37 -27.45
C GLU A 5 1.28 -23.00 -26.32
N VAL A 6 1.88 -23.96 -25.63
CA VAL A 6 1.31 -24.57 -24.42
C VAL A 6 1.57 -23.60 -23.27
N PHE A 7 0.56 -22.77 -22.96
CA PHE A 7 0.55 -22.03 -21.70
C PHE A 7 0.37 -23.04 -20.55
N PRO A 8 1.32 -23.17 -19.60
CA PRO A 8 1.13 -24.03 -18.44
C PRO A 8 -0.01 -23.45 -17.58
N SER A 9 -1.15 -24.14 -17.64
CA SER A 9 -2.33 -23.89 -16.83
C SER A 9 -2.15 -24.50 -15.43
N SER A 10 -1.34 -23.87 -14.58
CA SER A 10 -1.42 -23.99 -13.11
C SER A 10 -0.40 -23.07 -12.46
N PRO A 11 -0.76 -22.21 -11.50
CA PRO A 11 0.24 -21.55 -10.68
C PRO A 11 1.04 -22.63 -9.93
N PRO A 12 2.38 -22.57 -9.91
CA PRO A 12 3.18 -23.47 -9.09
C PRO A 12 2.76 -23.29 -7.64
N ASN A 13 2.59 -24.41 -6.92
CA ASN A 13 2.25 -24.49 -5.51
C ASN A 13 2.78 -23.27 -4.74
N LEU A 14 1.85 -22.42 -4.26
CA LEU A 14 2.16 -21.41 -3.27
C LEU A 14 2.89 -22.12 -2.12
N PRO A 15 4.06 -21.64 -1.67
CA PRO A 15 4.67 -22.19 -0.48
C PRO A 15 3.67 -22.03 0.67
N GLU A 16 3.15 -23.14 1.17
CA GLU A 16 2.48 -23.21 2.47
C GLU A 16 3.30 -22.38 3.46
N PRO A 17 2.69 -21.46 4.23
CA PRO A 17 3.43 -20.64 5.17
C PRO A 17 4.06 -21.57 6.21
N SER A 18 5.34 -21.90 6.00
CA SER A 18 6.14 -22.62 6.97
C SER A 18 5.93 -21.96 8.34
N PRO A 19 5.74 -22.72 9.43
CA PRO A 19 5.53 -22.13 10.74
C PRO A 19 6.69 -21.17 11.01
N VAL A 20 6.39 -19.89 11.08
CA VAL A 20 7.39 -18.84 11.27
C VAL A 20 8.07 -19.14 12.60
N LYS A 21 9.34 -19.56 12.54
CA LYS A 21 10.16 -19.81 13.72
C LYS A 21 10.61 -18.46 14.30
N VAL A 22 9.67 -17.75 14.91
CA VAL A 22 9.97 -16.51 15.64
C VAL A 22 10.48 -16.89 17.02
N GLN A 23 11.76 -16.64 17.29
CA GLN A 23 12.32 -16.77 18.63
C GLN A 23 12.21 -15.44 19.35
N MET A 24 11.50 -15.43 20.48
CA MET A 24 11.51 -14.28 21.38
C MET A 24 12.86 -14.22 22.11
N VAL A 25 13.53 -13.08 22.00
CA VAL A 25 14.79 -12.79 22.68
C VAL A 25 14.65 -11.52 23.51
N SER A 26 15.46 -11.37 24.56
CA SER A 26 15.46 -10.15 25.36
C SER A 26 16.03 -8.97 24.57
N LYS A 27 15.63 -7.75 24.95
CA LYS A 27 16.15 -6.51 24.35
C LYS A 27 17.68 -6.43 24.38
N SER A 28 18.30 -6.86 25.48
CA SER A 28 19.76 -6.88 25.59
C SER A 28 20.44 -7.78 24.55
N VAL A 29 19.82 -8.90 24.19
CA VAL A 29 20.33 -9.82 23.17
C VAL A 29 20.13 -9.22 21.77
N SER A 30 18.98 -8.59 21.51
CA SER A 30 18.75 -7.91 20.23
C SER A 30 19.74 -6.76 20.02
N ASP A 31 19.97 -5.93 21.03
CA ASP A 31 20.85 -4.76 20.93
C ASP A 31 22.31 -5.17 20.66
N ARG A 32 22.81 -6.22 21.34
CA ARG A 32 24.14 -6.79 21.09
C ARG A 32 24.31 -7.35 19.68
N LEU A 33 23.26 -7.91 19.10
CA LEU A 33 23.31 -8.42 17.73
C LEU A 33 23.38 -7.27 16.72
N LEU A 34 22.61 -6.20 16.95
CA LEU A 34 22.65 -5.01 16.10
C LEU A 34 24.02 -4.34 16.12
N GLU A 35 24.69 -4.27 17.27
CA GLU A 35 26.06 -3.75 17.39
C GLU A 35 27.08 -4.59 16.61
N LYS A 36 26.95 -5.93 16.63
CA LYS A 36 27.90 -6.84 15.97
C LYS A 36 27.87 -6.75 14.44
N PHE A 37 26.69 -6.48 13.87
CA PHE A 37 26.47 -6.46 12.41
C PHE A 37 26.24 -5.04 11.90
N PHE A 38 26.79 -4.05 12.60
CA PHE A 38 26.67 -2.65 12.21
C PHE A 38 27.63 -2.32 11.05
N ASP A 39 27.08 -2.08 9.87
CA ASP A 39 27.79 -1.85 8.59
C ASP A 39 27.70 -0.39 8.11
N VAL A 40 27.31 0.54 8.99
CA VAL A 40 27.10 1.96 8.67
C VAL A 40 28.35 2.62 8.09
N SER A 41 29.55 2.18 8.49
CA SER A 41 30.80 2.76 7.96
C SER A 41 31.05 2.42 6.48
N GLU A 42 30.55 1.28 6.00
CA GLU A 42 30.79 0.83 4.62
C GLU A 42 29.79 1.49 3.64
N TYR A 43 28.55 1.71 4.10
CA TYR A 43 27.46 2.17 3.24
C TYR A 43 26.91 3.56 3.61
N ASN A 44 27.42 4.22 4.66
CA ASN A 44 26.89 5.48 5.22
C ASN A 44 25.36 5.44 5.45
N PHE A 45 24.85 4.28 5.84
CA PHE A 45 23.42 4.05 5.97
C PHE A 45 22.93 4.35 7.38
N ASP A 46 22.02 5.32 7.55
CA ASP A 46 21.49 5.68 8.87
C ASP A 46 20.26 4.83 9.22
N TYR A 47 20.49 3.74 9.96
CA TYR A 47 19.46 2.78 10.36
C TYR A 47 18.32 3.43 11.16
N GLU A 48 18.63 4.39 12.03
CA GLU A 48 17.66 5.12 12.85
C GLU A 48 16.72 5.97 11.99
N LYS A 49 17.23 6.56 10.92
CA LYS A 49 16.44 7.42 10.01
C LYS A 49 15.74 6.67 8.90
N SER A 50 16.28 5.52 8.49
CA SER A 50 15.85 4.83 7.27
C SER A 50 14.42 4.35 7.30
N GLY A 51 13.84 4.14 8.48
CA GLY A 51 12.51 3.57 8.65
C GLY A 51 12.34 2.17 8.05
N LEU A 52 13.41 1.55 7.51
CA LEU A 52 13.40 0.19 6.96
C LEU A 52 13.05 -0.85 8.02
N TRP A 53 13.38 -0.56 9.27
CA TRP A 53 13.11 -1.39 10.44
C TRP A 53 11.84 -1.01 11.20
N SER A 54 11.09 -0.01 10.72
CA SER A 54 9.77 0.29 11.27
C SER A 54 8.88 -0.94 11.06
N PRO A 55 8.10 -1.39 12.06
CA PRO A 55 7.12 -2.44 11.85
C PRO A 55 6.29 -2.11 10.62
N PRO A 56 5.93 -3.10 9.76
CA PRO A 56 5.12 -2.86 8.59
C PRO A 56 3.86 -2.08 8.99
N VAL A 57 3.87 -0.77 8.71
CA VAL A 57 2.74 0.08 9.05
C VAL A 57 1.61 -0.42 8.19
N ARG A 58 0.53 -0.94 8.80
CA ARG A 58 -0.63 -1.42 8.06
C ARG A 58 -1.25 -0.25 7.32
N ARG A 59 -0.86 -0.07 6.06
CA ARG A 59 -1.47 0.91 5.17
C ARG A 59 -2.88 0.40 4.89
N SER A 60 -3.88 1.05 5.48
CA SER A 60 -5.29 0.70 5.28
C SER A 60 -5.78 0.88 3.85
N ALA A 61 -4.96 1.48 2.97
CA ALA A 61 -5.28 1.70 1.56
C ALA A 61 -5.69 0.42 0.82
N PHE A 62 -5.20 -0.76 1.24
CA PHE A 62 -5.48 -2.05 0.59
C PHE A 62 -6.17 -3.08 1.49
N LEU A 63 -6.62 -2.67 2.69
CA LEU A 63 -7.29 -3.56 3.63
C LEU A 63 -8.77 -3.18 3.72
N SER A 64 -9.64 -4.12 3.39
CA SER A 64 -11.10 -3.94 3.47
C SER A 64 -11.60 -3.89 4.91
N SER A 65 -10.91 -4.60 5.82
CA SER A 65 -11.03 -4.61 7.29
C SER A 65 -9.90 -5.50 7.85
N THR A 66 -9.95 -5.91 9.13
CA THR A 66 -8.94 -6.74 9.83
C THR A 66 -8.48 -7.96 9.02
N GLY A 67 -7.42 -7.79 8.23
CA GLY A 67 -6.68 -8.88 7.59
C GLY A 67 -7.11 -9.28 6.18
N ARG A 68 -8.20 -8.75 5.61
CA ARG A 68 -8.61 -9.08 4.24
C ARG A 68 -8.02 -8.10 3.22
N ILE A 69 -7.10 -8.61 2.40
CA ILE A 69 -6.50 -7.92 1.25
C ILE A 69 -7.55 -7.80 0.13
N PHE A 70 -7.65 -6.63 -0.49
CA PHE A 70 -8.51 -6.43 -1.67
C PHE A 70 -7.97 -7.15 -2.90
N THR A 71 -8.86 -7.66 -3.74
CA THR A 71 -8.48 -8.06 -5.10
C THR A 71 -8.14 -6.83 -5.95
N GLU A 72 -7.42 -7.01 -7.05
CA GLU A 72 -7.10 -5.91 -7.97
C GLU A 72 -8.36 -5.17 -8.42
N GLN A 73 -9.41 -5.90 -8.80
CA GLN A 73 -10.68 -5.33 -9.23
C GLN A 73 -11.35 -4.48 -8.13
N GLU A 74 -11.45 -5.02 -6.91
CA GLU A 74 -12.03 -4.30 -5.78
C GLU A 74 -11.24 -3.02 -5.44
N MET A 75 -9.91 -3.06 -5.57
CA MET A 75 -9.04 -1.89 -5.38
C MET A 75 -9.30 -0.81 -6.44
N HIS A 76 -9.38 -1.21 -7.71
CA HIS A 76 -9.67 -0.32 -8.82
C HIS A 76 -11.04 0.35 -8.69
N GLU A 77 -12.06 -0.40 -8.28
CA GLU A 77 -13.40 0.13 -8.02
C GLU A 77 -13.42 1.11 -6.85
N ARG A 78 -12.77 0.77 -5.73
CA ARG A 78 -12.64 1.67 -4.58
C ARG A 78 -11.92 2.96 -4.97
N PHE A 79 -10.82 2.86 -5.71
CA PHE A 79 -10.08 4.02 -6.18
C PHE A 79 -10.95 4.93 -7.06
N LYS A 80 -11.68 4.36 -8.03
CA LYS A 80 -12.65 5.11 -8.86
C LYS A 80 -13.71 5.80 -8.00
N SER A 81 -14.32 5.09 -7.04
CA SER A 81 -15.34 5.66 -6.16
C SER A 81 -14.85 6.86 -5.34
N VAL A 82 -13.60 6.81 -4.85
CA VAL A 82 -12.98 7.92 -4.10
C VAL A 82 -12.72 9.11 -5.02
N MET A 83 -12.23 8.85 -6.23
CA MET A 83 -11.96 9.89 -7.23
C MET A 83 -13.25 10.54 -7.73
N ASP A 84 -14.31 9.77 -7.97
CA ASP A 84 -15.61 10.26 -8.39
C ASP A 84 -16.28 11.12 -7.31
N ARG A 85 -16.19 10.70 -6.04
CA ARG A 85 -16.67 11.52 -4.90
C ARG A 85 -15.92 12.85 -4.83
N ARG A 86 -14.60 12.86 -5.03
CA ARG A 86 -13.80 14.10 -5.08
C ARG A 86 -14.20 14.98 -6.26
N ARG A 87 -14.42 14.39 -7.44
CA ARG A 87 -14.85 15.12 -8.65
C ARG A 87 -16.24 15.71 -8.49
N SER A 88 -17.18 14.96 -7.92
CA SER A 88 -18.53 15.42 -7.59
C SER A 88 -18.50 16.60 -6.60
N ARG A 89 -17.73 16.49 -5.51
CA ARG A 89 -17.56 17.59 -4.55
C ARG A 89 -16.97 18.84 -5.21
N ARG A 90 -15.93 18.69 -6.03
CA ARG A 90 -15.34 19.82 -6.78
C ARG A 90 -16.34 20.46 -7.73
N ARG A 91 -17.12 19.66 -8.47
CA ARG A 91 -18.20 20.18 -9.32
C ARG A 91 -19.22 20.95 -8.49
N ASN A 92 -19.71 20.40 -7.39
CA ASN A 92 -20.70 21.08 -6.54
C ASN A 92 -20.17 22.39 -5.96
N ILE A 93 -18.88 22.47 -5.63
CA ILE A 93 -18.24 23.72 -5.19
C ILE A 93 -18.19 24.72 -6.34
N CYS A 94 -17.70 24.34 -7.53
CA CYS A 94 -17.66 25.24 -8.69
C CYS A 94 -19.05 25.71 -9.12
N PHE A 95 -20.06 24.83 -9.11
CA PHE A 95 -21.45 25.17 -9.42
C PHE A 95 -22.05 26.14 -8.40
N ASN A 96 -21.82 25.92 -7.10
CA ASN A 96 -22.27 26.87 -6.08
C ASN A 96 -21.58 28.22 -6.26
N VAL A 97 -20.26 28.25 -6.43
CA VAL A 97 -19.51 29.51 -6.66
C VAL A 97 -20.08 30.25 -7.87
N TRP A 98 -20.31 29.57 -9.00
CA TRP A 98 -20.88 30.19 -10.20
C TRP A 98 -22.30 30.77 -9.95
N LEU A 99 -23.16 30.07 -9.22
CA LEU A 99 -24.50 30.56 -8.87
C LEU A 99 -24.49 31.76 -7.91
N TYR A 100 -23.51 31.85 -7.01
CA TYR A 100 -23.40 32.97 -6.06
C TYR A 100 -22.58 34.15 -6.62
N THR A 101 -21.74 33.96 -7.64
CA THR A 101 -20.91 35.03 -8.22
C THR A 101 -21.39 35.57 -9.56
N CYS A 102 -22.28 34.87 -10.27
CA CYS A 102 -22.94 35.42 -11.46
C CYS A 102 -24.37 35.86 -11.08
N PRO A 103 -24.65 37.17 -10.93
CA PRO A 103 -26.03 37.61 -10.88
C PRO A 103 -26.64 37.28 -12.24
N VAL A 104 -27.74 36.55 -12.23
CA VAL A 104 -28.56 36.27 -13.40
C VAL A 104 -29.00 37.61 -13.99
N VAL A 105 -28.28 38.12 -14.99
CA VAL A 105 -28.80 39.18 -15.86
C VAL A 105 -29.74 38.48 -16.84
N CYS A 106 -30.98 38.30 -16.43
CA CYS A 106 -32.09 38.07 -17.35
C CYS A 106 -32.40 39.42 -18.03
N ASN A 107 -32.10 39.51 -19.32
CA ASN A 107 -32.84 40.35 -20.27
C ASN A 107 -33.20 39.47 -21.46
#